data_AF-A0A972GLW3-F1
#
_entry.id   AF-A0A972GLW3-F1
#
_cell.length_a   1.000
_cell.length_b   1.000
_cell.length_c   1.000
_cell.angle_alpha   90.00
_cell.angle_beta   90.00
_cell.angle_gamma   90.00
#
_symmetry.space_group_name_H-M   'P 1'
#
loop_
_entity.id
_entity.type
_entity.pdbx_description
1 polymer ?
#
loop_
_entity_poly.entity_id
_entity_poly.type
_entity_poly.pdbx_seq_one_letter_code
_entity_poly.pdbx_strand_id
1 'polypeptide(L)'
;MNAQSAVFRLIYENASWYFVKLLLLFITVPLTIVWIIAGLVFDLDRETLAAISGPTYFFFVGFGLFGFKSLFSISIGMGSTREQFLKAYYSVGIGAVIFSVLCLNICQYALVTIYQWNSVEAGILHAARLFLEEYNFFDYLWIDLMVGMACFGLSFFGYAIVYRVGFIRSVIMFMIVTVAGIFLYYGGTISALFDWMSNFKMSAIAITSCVGAVSLAALFATYPMLRHAPLHPLPRKG
;
A
#
# COMPACT_ATOMS: atom_id res chain seq x y z
N MET A 1 -17.61 -7.58 27.58
CA MET A 1 -16.62 -7.47 26.49
C MET A 1 -15.97 -6.09 26.60
N ASN A 2 -14.64 -5.97 26.64
CA ASN A 2 -13.96 -4.68 26.80
C ASN A 2 -14.04 -3.87 25.48
N ALA A 3 -14.23 -2.55 25.55
CA ALA A 3 -14.35 -1.67 24.38
C ALA A 3 -13.14 -1.82 23.43
N GLN A 4 -11.94 -1.97 23.98
CA GLN A 4 -10.72 -2.19 23.20
C GLN A 4 -10.77 -3.49 22.38
N SER A 5 -11.25 -4.60 22.96
CA SER A 5 -11.38 -5.87 22.24
C SER A 5 -12.46 -5.82 21.15
N ALA A 6 -13.52 -5.04 21.38
CA ALA A 6 -14.61 -4.89 20.42
C ALA A 6 -14.13 -4.12 19.17
N VAL A 7 -13.39 -3.03 19.36
CA VAL A 7 -12.81 -2.25 18.24
C VAL A 7 -11.78 -3.07 17.46
N PHE A 8 -10.88 -3.76 18.16
CA PHE A 8 -9.90 -4.61 17.50
C PHE A 8 -10.59 -5.67 16.63
N ARG A 9 -11.60 -6.35 17.17
CA ARG A 9 -12.39 -7.34 16.43
C ARG A 9 -13.12 -6.72 15.23
N LEU A 10 -13.72 -5.54 15.38
CA LEU A 10 -14.40 -4.83 14.28
C LEU A 10 -13.43 -4.55 13.12
N ILE A 11 -12.27 -3.97 13.43
CA ILE A 11 -11.27 -3.63 12.41
C ILE A 11 -10.71 -4.92 11.79
N TYR A 12 -10.41 -5.93 12.59
CA TYR A 12 -9.93 -7.23 12.11
C TYR A 12 -10.93 -7.92 11.18
N GLU A 13 -12.22 -7.96 11.54
CA GLU A 13 -13.25 -8.60 10.73
C GLU A 13 -13.44 -7.87 9.41
N ASN A 14 -13.43 -6.53 9.42
CA ASN A 14 -13.50 -5.74 8.20
C ASN A 14 -12.24 -5.91 7.33
N ALA A 15 -11.05 -5.88 7.93
CA ALA A 15 -9.80 -6.10 7.21
C ALA A 15 -9.71 -7.52 6.64
N SER A 16 -10.13 -8.54 7.40
CA SER A 16 -10.17 -9.93 6.95
C SER A 16 -11.14 -10.10 5.78
N TRP A 17 -12.34 -9.53 5.87
CA TRP A 17 -13.29 -9.57 4.76
C TRP A 17 -12.71 -8.87 3.51
N TYR A 18 -12.11 -7.69 3.67
CA TYR A 18 -11.57 -6.90 2.58
C TYR A 18 -10.34 -7.52 1.92
N PHE A 19 -9.37 -7.98 2.71
CA PHE A 19 -8.09 -8.50 2.20
C PHE A 19 -8.08 -10.01 1.96
N VAL A 20 -8.71 -10.81 2.83
CA VAL A 20 -8.69 -12.26 2.70
C VAL A 20 -9.79 -12.73 1.76
N LYS A 21 -11.03 -12.29 1.97
CA LYS A 21 -12.14 -12.75 1.13
C LYS A 21 -12.15 -12.04 -0.21
N LEU A 22 -12.20 -10.71 -0.21
CA LEU A 22 -12.34 -9.95 -1.45
C LEU A 22 -11.06 -9.98 -2.28
N LEU A 23 -9.96 -9.45 -1.76
CA LEU A 23 -8.71 -9.41 -2.52
C LEU A 23 -8.18 -10.82 -2.81
N LEU A 24 -7.87 -11.61 -1.78
CA LEU A 24 -7.17 -12.88 -1.99
C LEU A 24 -8.07 -13.95 -2.63
N LEU A 25 -9.21 -14.26 -2.05
CA LEU A 25 -10.03 -15.40 -2.48
C LEU A 25 -10.83 -15.10 -3.75
N PHE A 26 -11.39 -13.90 -3.90
CA PHE A 26 -12.20 -13.56 -5.07
C PHE A 26 -11.43 -12.93 -6.24
N ILE A 27 -10.25 -12.36 -6.01
CA ILE A 27 -9.46 -11.72 -7.07
C ILE A 27 -8.16 -12.46 -7.33
N THR A 28 -7.25 -12.50 -6.35
CA THR A 28 -5.88 -13.00 -6.54
C THR A 28 -5.83 -14.48 -6.93
N VAL A 29 -6.55 -15.34 -6.20
CA VAL A 29 -6.57 -16.79 -6.48
C VAL A 29 -7.20 -17.09 -7.85
N PRO A 30 -8.40 -16.59 -8.20
CA PRO A 30 -8.97 -16.78 -9.53
C PRO A 30 -8.06 -16.25 -10.64
N LEU A 31 -7.45 -15.08 -10.45
CA LEU A 31 -6.55 -14.50 -11.44
C LEU A 31 -5.30 -15.36 -11.63
N THR A 32 -4.77 -15.93 -10.54
CA THR A 32 -3.67 -16.91 -10.61
C THR A 32 -4.08 -18.14 -11.40
N ILE A 33 -5.26 -18.70 -11.15
CA ILE A 33 -5.79 -19.85 -11.89
C ILE A 33 -5.95 -19.53 -13.39
N VAL A 34 -6.51 -18.36 -13.72
CA VAL A 34 -6.67 -17.92 -15.11
C VAL A 34 -5.31 -17.83 -15.82
N TRP A 35 -4.30 -17.25 -15.16
CA TRP A 35 -2.95 -17.16 -15.73
C TRP A 35 -2.26 -18.52 -15.86
N ILE A 36 -2.51 -19.46 -14.94
CA ILE A 36 -2.05 -20.86 -15.08
C ILE A 36 -2.69 -21.48 -16.32
N ILE A 37 -4.02 -21.42 -16.44
CA ILE A 37 -4.73 -22.00 -17.60
C ILE A 37 -4.24 -21.34 -18.90
N ALA A 38 -4.10 -20.02 -18.91
CA ALA A 38 -3.63 -19.30 -20.08
C ALA A 38 -2.23 -19.74 -20.50
N GLY A 39 -1.30 -19.90 -19.55
CA GLY A 39 0.06 -20.37 -19.84
C GLY A 39 0.15 -21.83 -20.29
N LEU A 40 -0.83 -22.67 -19.93
CA LEU A 40 -0.88 -24.07 -20.35
C LEU A 40 -1.56 -24.28 -21.71
N VAL A 41 -2.50 -23.40 -22.07
CA VAL A 41 -3.31 -23.53 -23.29
C VAL A 41 -2.73 -22.70 -24.44
N PHE A 42 -2.16 -21.53 -24.13
CA PHE A 42 -1.62 -20.61 -25.12
C PHE A 42 -0.09 -20.57 -25.03
N ASP A 43 0.56 -20.45 -26.19
CA ASP A 43 1.99 -20.21 -26.27
C ASP A 43 2.26 -18.73 -25.95
N LEU A 44 2.51 -18.45 -24.67
CA LEU A 44 2.71 -17.10 -24.17
C LEU A 44 4.17 -16.68 -24.33
N ASP A 45 4.39 -15.63 -25.10
CA ASP A 45 5.72 -15.05 -25.34
C ASP A 45 6.23 -14.26 -24.10
N ARG A 46 7.55 -13.98 -24.06
CA ARG A 46 8.26 -13.26 -22.99
C ARG A 46 7.71 -11.86 -22.71
N GLU A 47 7.09 -11.24 -23.70
CA GLU A 47 6.46 -9.92 -23.57
C GLU A 47 5.13 -9.98 -22.80
N THR A 48 4.53 -11.17 -22.67
CA THR A 48 3.28 -11.34 -21.93
C THR A 48 3.55 -11.24 -20.42
N LEU A 49 2.84 -10.33 -19.75
CA LEU A 49 2.97 -10.08 -18.32
C LEU A 49 1.76 -10.58 -17.54
N ALA A 50 1.95 -11.64 -16.76
CA ALA A 50 0.93 -12.15 -15.85
C ALA A 50 0.67 -11.16 -14.71
N ALA A 51 -0.44 -10.43 -14.80
CA ALA A 51 -0.75 -9.29 -13.93
C ALA A 51 -1.54 -9.68 -12.68
N ILE A 52 -0.92 -10.40 -11.74
CA ILE A 52 -1.59 -10.85 -10.49
C ILE A 52 -1.46 -9.83 -9.34
N SER A 53 -0.37 -9.06 -9.31
CA SER A 53 -0.03 -8.13 -8.22
C SER A 53 -0.80 -6.81 -8.24
N GLY A 54 -1.23 -6.35 -9.42
CA GLY A 54 -1.85 -5.03 -9.61
C GLY A 54 -3.02 -4.72 -8.68
N PRO A 55 -4.04 -5.60 -8.57
CA PRO A 55 -5.16 -5.40 -7.66
C PRO A 55 -4.72 -5.24 -6.20
N THR A 56 -3.70 -5.97 -5.75
CA THR A 56 -3.24 -5.93 -4.35
C THR A 56 -2.81 -4.53 -3.92
N TYR A 57 -2.02 -3.84 -4.73
CA TYR A 57 -1.58 -2.47 -4.42
C TYR A 57 -2.76 -1.49 -4.40
N PHE A 58 -3.75 -1.65 -5.28
CA PHE A 58 -4.97 -0.84 -5.27
C PHE A 58 -5.77 -1.02 -3.97
N PHE A 59 -5.91 -2.25 -3.48
CA PHE A 59 -6.61 -2.54 -2.23
C PHE A 59 -5.89 -1.95 -1.01
N PHE A 60 -4.55 -1.93 -0.99
CA PHE A 60 -3.81 -1.26 0.10
C PHE A 60 -4.11 0.24 0.18
N VAL A 61 -4.15 0.92 -0.97
CA VAL A 61 -4.55 2.34 -1.04
C VAL A 61 -6.02 2.51 -0.64
N GLY A 62 -6.91 1.66 -1.14
CA GLY A 62 -8.33 1.70 -0.83
C GLY A 62 -8.62 1.54 0.67
N PHE A 63 -7.94 0.61 1.33
CA PHE A 63 -8.07 0.41 2.77
C PHE A 63 -7.54 1.61 3.57
N GLY A 64 -6.41 2.19 3.17
CA GLY A 64 -5.86 3.39 3.82
C GLY A 64 -6.77 4.61 3.73
N LEU A 65 -7.45 4.82 2.59
CA LEU A 65 -8.37 5.95 2.39
C LEU A 65 -9.77 5.70 3.01
N PHE A 66 -10.41 4.60 2.64
CA PHE A 66 -11.82 4.37 2.95
C PHE A 66 -12.02 3.60 4.27
N GLY A 67 -11.05 2.75 4.62
CA GLY A 67 -11.12 1.95 5.85
C GLY A 67 -11.19 2.83 7.08
N PHE A 68 -10.35 3.86 7.18
CA PHE A 68 -10.41 4.79 8.31
C PHE A 68 -11.75 5.55 8.35
N LYS A 69 -12.18 6.14 7.23
CA LYS A 69 -13.40 6.97 7.16
C LYS A 69 -14.63 6.24 7.72
N SER A 70 -14.82 4.99 7.31
CA SER A 70 -15.96 4.16 7.73
C SER A 70 -15.80 3.69 9.17
N LEU A 71 -14.66 3.05 9.49
CA LEU A 71 -14.47 2.38 10.76
C LEU A 71 -14.33 3.36 11.93
N PHE A 72 -13.79 4.56 11.70
CA PHE A 72 -13.63 5.56 12.74
C PHE A 72 -14.97 5.97 13.33
N SER A 73 -15.95 6.34 12.49
CA SER A 73 -17.28 6.77 12.96
C SER A 73 -18.00 5.65 13.71
N ILE A 74 -17.92 4.42 13.20
CA ILE A 74 -18.56 3.24 13.82
C ILE A 74 -17.92 2.96 15.18
N SER A 75 -16.58 2.95 15.25
CA SER A 75 -15.82 2.68 16.47
C SER A 75 -16.12 3.70 17.57
N ILE A 76 -16.20 5.00 17.24
CA ILE A 76 -16.55 6.02 18.22
C ILE A 76 -18.00 5.86 18.68
N GLY A 77 -18.93 5.54 17.77
CA GLY A 77 -20.32 5.24 18.12
C GLY A 77 -20.48 4.06 19.08
N MET A 78 -19.54 3.10 19.05
CA MET A 78 -19.47 1.97 19.99
C MET A 78 -18.82 2.32 21.34
N GLY A 79 -18.49 3.59 21.60
CA GLY A 79 -17.95 4.07 22.89
C GLY A 79 -16.45 3.94 23.05
N SER A 80 -15.69 3.75 21.97
CA SER A 80 -14.22 3.67 22.02
C SER A 80 -13.54 5.05 22.00
N THR A 81 -12.30 5.11 22.48
CA THR A 81 -11.47 6.31 22.34
C THR A 81 -10.72 6.32 21.01
N ARG A 82 -10.36 7.52 20.53
CA ARG A 82 -9.56 7.68 19.30
C ARG A 82 -8.22 6.98 19.37
N GLU A 83 -7.57 7.00 20.53
CA GLU A 83 -6.29 6.32 20.74
C GLU A 83 -6.42 4.80 20.63
N GLN A 84 -7.48 4.23 21.21
CA GLN A 84 -7.76 2.81 21.10
C GLN A 84 -8.02 2.41 19.64
N PHE A 85 -8.80 3.22 18.92
CA PHE A 85 -9.04 3.01 17.50
C PHE A 85 -7.76 3.08 16.67
N LEU A 86 -6.96 4.14 16.82
CA LEU A 86 -5.72 4.31 16.03
C LEU A 86 -4.74 3.17 16.27
N LYS A 87 -4.52 2.77 17.54
CA LYS A 87 -3.65 1.64 17.88
C LYS A 87 -4.12 0.33 17.23
N ALA A 88 -5.43 0.07 17.25
CA ALA A 88 -6.00 -1.11 16.61
C ALA A 88 -5.96 -1.03 15.08
N TYR A 89 -6.17 0.15 14.50
CA TYR A 89 -6.12 0.37 13.06
C TYR A 89 -4.71 0.17 12.49
N TYR A 90 -3.67 0.68 13.17
CA TYR A 90 -2.28 0.44 12.76
C TYR A 90 -1.90 -1.04 12.87
N SER A 91 -2.18 -1.69 14.00
CA SER A 91 -1.76 -3.07 14.20
C SER A 91 -2.45 -4.03 13.23
N VAL A 92 -3.76 -3.90 13.06
CA VAL A 92 -4.52 -4.73 12.11
C VAL A 92 -4.16 -4.37 10.67
N GLY A 93 -4.02 -3.08 10.34
CA GLY A 93 -3.68 -2.64 8.98
C GLY A 93 -2.31 -3.14 8.53
N ILE A 94 -1.27 -2.94 9.35
CA ILE A 94 0.08 -3.43 9.06
C ILE A 94 0.10 -4.97 8.97
N GLY A 95 -0.55 -5.65 9.92
CA GLY A 95 -0.65 -7.11 9.92
C GLY A 95 -1.35 -7.65 8.66
N ALA A 96 -2.43 -6.98 8.22
CA ALA A 96 -3.15 -7.36 7.01
C ALA A 96 -2.30 -7.15 5.75
N VAL A 97 -1.57 -6.04 5.64
CA VAL A 97 -0.64 -5.80 4.51
C VAL A 97 0.43 -6.89 4.45
N ILE A 98 1.09 -7.19 5.58
CA ILE A 98 2.11 -8.25 5.66
C ILE A 98 1.53 -9.59 5.20
N PHE A 99 0.36 -9.96 5.73
CA PHE A 99 -0.30 -11.22 5.40
C PHE A 99 -0.68 -11.29 3.91
N SER A 100 -1.30 -10.24 3.36
CA SER A 100 -1.71 -10.18 1.96
C SER A 100 -0.52 -10.25 1.00
N VAL A 101 0.57 -9.55 1.30
CA VAL A 101 1.81 -9.59 0.50
C VAL A 101 2.42 -11.00 0.52
N LEU A 102 2.47 -11.64 1.69
CA LEU A 102 2.99 -13.00 1.82
C LEU A 102 2.17 -13.99 0.98
N CYS A 103 0.84 -13.93 1.06
CA CYS A 103 0.01 -14.80 0.25
C CYS A 103 0.12 -14.51 -1.26
N LEU A 104 0.19 -13.23 -1.66
CA LEU A 104 0.42 -12.86 -3.05
C LEU A 104 1.72 -13.46 -3.59
N ASN A 105 2.80 -13.36 -2.82
CA ASN A 105 4.11 -13.90 -3.20
C ASN A 105 4.11 -15.43 -3.28
N ILE A 106 3.35 -16.12 -2.42
CA ILE A 106 3.14 -17.57 -2.55
C ILE A 106 2.42 -17.91 -3.85
N CYS A 107 1.36 -17.17 -4.22
CA CYS A 107 0.66 -17.38 -5.51
C CYS A 107 1.57 -17.12 -6.71
N GLN A 108 2.38 -16.06 -6.67
CA GLN A 108 3.36 -15.76 -7.72
C GLN A 108 4.43 -16.84 -7.82
N TYR A 109 4.96 -17.30 -6.69
CA TYR A 109 5.93 -18.39 -6.66
C TYR A 109 5.37 -19.67 -7.28
N ALA A 110 4.12 -20.01 -6.95
CA ALA A 110 3.43 -21.15 -7.56
C ALA A 110 3.29 -20.97 -9.10
N LEU A 111 2.94 -19.77 -9.56
CA LEU A 111 2.85 -19.46 -10.99
C LEU A 111 4.21 -19.62 -11.69
N VAL A 112 5.28 -19.02 -11.16
CA VAL A 112 6.65 -19.15 -11.71
C VAL A 112 7.04 -20.62 -11.82
N THR A 113 6.82 -21.39 -10.76
CA THR A 113 7.19 -22.81 -10.70
C THR A 113 6.48 -23.60 -11.82
N ILE A 114 5.19 -23.34 -12.04
CA ILE A 114 4.40 -24.00 -13.09
C ILE A 114 4.89 -23.59 -14.48
N TYR A 115 5.18 -22.30 -14.69
CA TYR A 115 5.68 -21.82 -15.98
C TYR A 115 7.05 -22.41 -16.32
N GLN A 116 7.95 -22.49 -15.35
CA GLN A 116 9.26 -23.14 -15.52
C GLN A 116 9.13 -24.62 -15.86
N TRP A 117 8.19 -25.35 -15.23
CA TRP A 117 7.97 -26.77 -15.53
C TRP A 117 7.40 -26.98 -16.94
N ASN A 118 6.54 -26.09 -17.41
CA ASN A 118 5.91 -26.21 -18.73
C ASN A 118 6.64 -25.45 -19.84
N SER A 119 7.86 -24.96 -19.58
CA SER A 119 8.66 -24.16 -20.51
C SER A 119 7.93 -22.93 -21.07
N VAL A 120 7.06 -22.33 -20.27
CA VAL A 120 6.33 -21.11 -20.62
C VAL A 120 7.22 -19.90 -20.34
N GLU A 121 7.48 -19.07 -21.35
CA GLU A 121 8.41 -17.94 -21.22
C GLU A 121 7.77 -16.65 -20.70
N ALA A 122 6.45 -16.65 -20.45
CA ALA A 122 5.71 -15.51 -19.93
C ALA A 122 6.29 -14.99 -18.60
N GLY A 123 6.41 -13.67 -18.50
CA GLY A 123 6.86 -13.04 -17.27
C GLY A 123 5.72 -12.67 -16.33
N ILE A 124 6.05 -12.43 -15.05
CA ILE A 124 5.06 -11.96 -14.06
C ILE A 124 5.19 -10.46 -13.87
N LEU A 125 4.06 -9.75 -13.81
CA LEU A 125 4.03 -8.34 -13.43
C LEU A 125 4.32 -8.22 -11.92
N HIS A 126 5.42 -7.57 -11.59
CA HIS A 126 5.87 -7.42 -10.21
C HIS A 126 6.65 -6.12 -10.04
N ALA A 127 6.50 -5.44 -8.90
CA ALA A 127 7.27 -4.23 -8.61
C ALA A 127 8.79 -4.47 -8.64
N ALA A 128 9.25 -5.67 -8.26
CA ALA A 128 10.66 -6.04 -8.26
C ALA A 128 11.28 -6.13 -9.66
N ARG A 129 10.48 -6.40 -10.71
CA ARG A 129 10.96 -6.47 -12.09
C ARG A 129 11.43 -5.13 -12.65
N LEU A 130 11.03 -4.02 -12.04
CA LEU A 130 11.56 -2.69 -12.36
C LEU A 130 13.05 -2.55 -12.00
N PHE A 131 13.55 -3.43 -11.13
CA PHE A 131 14.88 -3.30 -10.54
C PHE A 131 15.73 -4.57 -10.60
N LEU A 132 15.12 -5.74 -10.77
CA LEU A 132 15.77 -7.05 -10.80
C LEU A 132 15.37 -7.78 -12.08
N GLU A 133 16.37 -8.31 -12.79
CA GLU A 133 16.16 -9.12 -14.00
C GLU A 133 15.87 -10.59 -13.66
N GLU A 134 16.45 -11.09 -12.57
CA GLU A 134 16.28 -12.46 -12.09
C GLU A 134 15.28 -12.56 -10.94
N TYR A 135 14.51 -13.64 -10.93
CA TYR A 135 13.52 -13.90 -9.89
C TYR A 135 14.17 -14.47 -8.62
N ASN A 136 14.12 -13.71 -7.53
CA ASN A 136 14.50 -14.15 -6.19
C ASN A 136 13.32 -13.96 -5.23
N PHE A 137 12.80 -15.06 -4.66
CA PHE A 137 11.60 -15.03 -3.82
C PHE A 137 11.69 -14.02 -2.66
N PHE A 138 12.81 -14.00 -1.93
CA PHE A 138 12.97 -13.13 -0.76
C PHE A 138 13.09 -11.64 -1.14
N ASP A 139 13.80 -11.33 -2.22
CA ASP A 139 13.94 -9.94 -2.69
C ASP A 139 12.58 -9.41 -3.18
N TYR A 140 11.83 -10.26 -3.88
CA TYR A 140 10.50 -9.96 -4.39
C TYR A 140 9.51 -9.72 -3.26
N LEU A 141 9.49 -10.61 -2.27
CA LEU A 141 8.67 -10.48 -1.06
C LEU A 141 8.98 -9.18 -0.31
N TRP A 142 10.26 -8.85 -0.15
CA TRP A 142 10.68 -7.64 0.54
C TRP A 142 10.25 -6.38 -0.20
N ILE A 143 10.47 -6.33 -1.51
CA ILE A 143 10.08 -5.19 -2.35
C ILE A 143 8.57 -4.99 -2.30
N ASP A 144 7.78 -6.06 -2.44
CA ASP A 144 6.32 -5.98 -2.35
C ASP A 144 5.84 -5.55 -0.97
N LEU A 145 6.53 -5.98 0.09
CA LEU A 145 6.23 -5.54 1.44
C LEU A 145 6.45 -4.04 1.58
N MET A 146 7.60 -3.53 1.14
CA MET A 146 7.91 -2.10 1.20
C MET A 146 6.95 -1.26 0.34
N VAL A 147 6.59 -1.74 -0.86
CA VAL A 147 5.60 -1.10 -1.73
C VAL A 147 4.21 -1.13 -1.12
N GLY A 148 3.79 -2.26 -0.54
CA GLY A 148 2.49 -2.39 0.13
C GLY A 148 2.38 -1.45 1.34
N MET A 149 3.45 -1.37 2.13
CA MET A 149 3.56 -0.42 3.24
C MET A 149 3.56 1.03 2.75
N ALA A 150 4.18 1.32 1.59
CA ALA A 150 4.12 2.62 0.96
C ALA A 150 2.70 3.00 0.52
N CYS A 151 2.00 2.09 -0.17
CA CYS A 151 0.61 2.28 -0.59
C CYS A 151 -0.30 2.53 0.61
N PHE A 152 -0.21 1.73 1.67
CA PHE A 152 -1.03 1.89 2.87
C PHE A 152 -0.65 3.15 3.66
N GLY A 153 0.63 3.35 3.94
CA GLY A 153 1.14 4.45 4.77
C GLY A 153 0.90 5.83 4.14
N LEU A 154 1.25 6.01 2.87
CA LEU A 154 1.08 7.30 2.19
C LEU A 154 -0.39 7.63 1.94
N SER A 155 -1.22 6.63 1.59
CA SER A 155 -2.65 6.86 1.40
C SER A 155 -3.33 7.26 2.71
N PHE A 156 -3.02 6.56 3.82
CA PHE A 156 -3.57 6.92 5.12
C PHE A 156 -3.08 8.28 5.59
N PHE A 157 -1.81 8.62 5.35
CA PHE A 157 -1.26 9.94 5.65
C PHE A 157 -1.94 11.06 4.86
N GLY A 158 -2.11 10.88 3.55
CA GLY A 158 -2.86 11.81 2.71
C GLY A 158 -4.29 12.01 3.20
N TYR A 159 -4.97 10.92 3.57
CA TYR A 159 -6.29 11.00 4.17
C TYR A 159 -6.30 11.75 5.51
N ALA A 160 -5.30 11.52 6.37
CA ALA A 160 -5.19 12.20 7.66
C ALA A 160 -5.03 13.73 7.51
N ILE A 161 -4.26 14.18 6.51
CA ILE A 161 -4.15 15.61 6.16
C ILE A 161 -5.53 16.14 5.76
N VAL A 162 -6.21 15.46 4.83
CA VAL A 162 -7.54 15.87 4.35
C VAL A 162 -8.57 15.92 5.47
N TYR A 163 -8.55 14.93 6.37
CA TYR A 163 -9.45 14.86 7.52
C TYR A 163 -9.26 16.04 8.47
N ARG A 164 -8.01 16.43 8.74
CA ARG A 164 -7.68 17.49 9.69
C ARG A 164 -7.83 18.89 9.11
N VAL A 165 -7.38 19.11 7.88
CA VAL A 165 -7.27 20.43 7.26
C VAL A 165 -8.44 20.74 6.33
N GLY A 166 -9.14 19.71 5.85
CA GLY A 166 -10.19 19.81 4.83
C GLY A 166 -9.62 19.68 3.42
N PHE A 167 -10.45 19.16 2.50
CA PHE A 167 -10.03 18.81 1.14
C PHE A 167 -9.44 20.01 0.37
N ILE A 168 -10.16 21.13 0.30
CA ILE A 168 -9.74 22.32 -0.47
C ILE A 168 -8.38 22.84 0.01
N ARG A 169 -8.22 23.00 1.32
CA ARG A 169 -6.97 23.51 1.92
C ARG A 169 -5.81 22.53 1.73
N SER A 170 -6.08 21.22 1.76
CA SER A 170 -5.07 20.19 1.49
C SER A 170 -4.59 20.25 0.04
N VAL A 171 -5.50 20.44 -0.92
CA VAL A 171 -5.16 20.63 -2.34
C VAL A 171 -4.34 21.90 -2.53
N ILE A 172 -4.72 23.01 -1.90
CA ILE A 172 -3.95 24.27 -1.95
C ILE A 172 -2.55 24.08 -1.37
N MET A 173 -2.41 23.44 -0.21
CA MET A 173 -1.09 23.14 0.37
C MET A 173 -0.24 22.27 -0.56
N PHE A 174 -0.83 21.22 -1.13
CA PHE A 174 -0.13 20.37 -2.09
C PHE A 174 0.33 21.15 -3.33
N MET A 175 -0.52 22.04 -3.85
CA MET A 175 -0.18 22.91 -4.97
C MET A 175 0.99 23.84 -4.62
N ILE A 176 0.96 24.49 -3.45
CA ILE A 176 2.04 25.38 -2.99
C ILE A 176 3.36 24.61 -2.88
N VAL A 177 3.35 23.42 -2.26
CA VAL A 177 4.54 22.58 -2.14
C VAL A 177 5.07 22.15 -3.50
N THR A 178 4.18 21.77 -4.43
CA THR A 178 4.56 21.36 -5.78
C THR A 178 5.17 22.52 -6.57
N VAL A 179 4.53 23.70 -6.54
CA VAL A 179 5.05 24.90 -7.20
C VAL A 179 6.40 25.31 -6.63
N ALA A 180 6.54 25.33 -5.30
CA ALA A 180 7.82 25.60 -4.65
C ALA A 180 8.89 24.57 -5.06
N GLY A 181 8.53 23.29 -5.14
CA GLY A 181 9.42 22.22 -5.61
C GLY A 181 9.90 22.44 -7.04
N ILE A 182 9.00 22.83 -7.96
CA ILE A 182 9.33 23.17 -9.34
C ILE A 182 10.31 24.34 -9.37
N PHE A 183 10.05 25.42 -8.63
CA PHE A 183 10.96 26.56 -8.55
C PHE A 183 12.34 26.18 -8.00
N LEU A 184 12.40 25.33 -6.98
CA LEU A 184 13.67 24.88 -6.39
C LEU A 184 14.44 23.92 -7.30
N TYR A 185 13.74 23.12 -8.11
CA TYR A 185 14.37 22.23 -9.10
C TYR A 185 14.95 23.03 -10.27
N TYR A 186 14.12 23.82 -10.96
CA TYR A 186 14.57 24.62 -12.11
C TYR A 186 15.46 25.80 -11.73
N GLY A 187 15.39 26.26 -10.47
CA GLY A 187 16.33 27.24 -9.91
C GLY A 187 17.71 26.65 -9.57
N GLY A 188 17.92 25.34 -9.76
CA GLY A 188 19.20 24.67 -9.54
C GLY A 188 19.53 24.34 -8.08
N THR A 189 18.68 24.71 -7.12
CA THR A 189 18.93 24.50 -5.69
C THR A 189 18.86 23.02 -5.31
N ILE A 190 17.88 22.29 -5.86
CA ILE A 190 17.70 20.85 -5.58
C ILE A 190 18.22 19.99 -6.74
N SER A 191 18.58 20.56 -7.90
CA SER A 191 19.12 19.79 -9.03
C SER A 191 20.37 19.00 -8.64
N ALA A 192 21.29 19.62 -7.89
CA ALA A 192 22.48 18.95 -7.37
C ALA A 192 22.15 17.75 -6.44
N LEU A 193 21.01 17.82 -5.73
CA LEU A 193 20.52 16.74 -4.87
C LEU A 193 19.94 15.59 -5.71
N PHE A 194 19.22 15.91 -6.78
CA PHE A 194 18.74 14.92 -7.77
C PHE A 194 19.89 14.27 -8.53
N ASP A 195 20.89 15.05 -8.95
CA ASP A 195 22.09 14.53 -9.62
C ASP A 195 22.91 13.66 -8.66
N TRP A 196 23.01 14.04 -7.39
CA TRP A 196 23.64 13.20 -6.38
C TRP A 196 22.87 11.88 -6.17
N MET A 197 21.54 11.93 -6.08
CA MET A 197 20.70 10.73 -5.96
C MET A 197 20.77 9.83 -7.20
N SER A 198 20.81 10.40 -8.41
CA SER A 198 20.88 9.64 -9.67
C SER A 198 22.24 8.97 -9.88
N ASN A 199 23.31 9.59 -9.40
CA ASN A 199 24.66 9.02 -9.43
C ASN A 199 24.92 8.04 -8.27
N PHE A 200 24.07 8.02 -7.25
CA PHE A 200 24.14 7.05 -6.18
C PHE A 200 23.64 5.69 -6.69
N LYS A 201 24.57 4.76 -6.94
CA LYS A 201 24.24 3.36 -7.26
C LYS A 201 23.69 2.63 -6.03
N MET A 202 22.47 2.97 -5.61
CA MET A 202 21.75 2.20 -4.60
C MET A 202 21.21 0.92 -5.22
N SER A 203 21.27 -0.18 -4.46
CA SER A 203 20.58 -1.40 -4.84
C SER A 203 19.06 -1.19 -4.82
N ALA A 204 18.35 -1.95 -5.65
CA ALA A 204 16.88 -2.02 -5.68
C ALA A 204 16.24 -2.11 -4.28
N ILE A 205 16.83 -2.97 -3.46
CA ILE A 205 16.41 -3.25 -2.09
C ILE A 205 16.60 -2.01 -1.21
N ALA A 206 17.70 -1.29 -1.36
CA ALA A 206 17.95 -0.07 -0.59
C ALA A 206 16.94 1.03 -0.94
N ILE A 207 16.67 1.26 -2.23
CA ILE A 207 15.71 2.28 -2.68
C ILE A 207 14.31 1.98 -2.14
N THR A 208 13.84 0.76 -2.34
CA THR A 208 12.51 0.32 -1.87
C THR A 208 12.40 0.36 -0.35
N SER A 209 13.47 0.00 0.37
CA SER A 209 13.53 0.12 1.83
C SER A 209 13.48 1.57 2.30
N CYS A 210 14.15 2.50 1.61
CA CYS A 210 14.04 3.93 1.91
C CYS A 210 12.61 4.43 1.71
N VAL A 211 11.95 4.05 0.62
CA VAL A 211 10.54 4.40 0.36
C VAL A 211 9.62 3.81 1.44
N GLY A 212 9.82 2.54 1.82
CA GLY A 212 9.09 1.89 2.90
C GLY A 212 9.33 2.56 4.27
N ALA A 213 10.55 3.00 4.55
CA ALA A 213 10.87 3.72 5.78
C ALA A 213 10.20 5.10 5.84
N VAL A 214 10.22 5.85 4.74
CA VAL A 214 9.54 7.14 4.61
C VAL A 214 8.03 6.98 4.79
N SER A 215 7.44 5.93 4.21
CA SER A 215 6.01 5.69 4.34
C SER A 215 5.59 5.25 5.75
N LEU A 216 6.43 4.46 6.44
CA LEU A 216 6.25 4.14 7.86
C LEU A 216 6.35 5.39 8.73
N ALA A 217 7.32 6.26 8.48
CA ALA A 217 7.43 7.54 9.17
C ALA A 217 6.17 8.40 8.95
N ALA A 218 5.67 8.48 7.71
CA ALA A 218 4.42 9.15 7.39
C ALA A 218 3.22 8.52 8.10
N LEU A 219 3.15 7.18 8.14
CA LEU A 219 2.12 6.44 8.87
C LEU A 219 2.14 6.80 10.36
N PHE A 220 3.31 6.81 11.01
CA PHE A 220 3.42 7.18 12.43
C PHE A 220 3.14 8.66 12.68
N ALA A 221 3.46 9.54 11.72
CA ALA A 221 3.11 10.96 11.81
C ALA A 221 1.59 11.19 11.82
N THR A 222 0.77 10.25 11.32
CA THR A 222 -0.69 10.37 11.42
C THR A 222 -1.21 10.31 12.86
N TYR A 223 -0.49 9.64 13.78
CA TYR A 223 -0.94 9.50 15.18
C TYR A 223 -1.07 10.85 15.90
N PRO A 224 -0.03 11.71 15.99
CA PRO A 224 -0.18 13.02 16.62
C PRO A 224 -1.16 13.94 15.88
N MET A 225 -1.33 13.75 14.55
CA MET A 225 -2.29 14.54 13.76
C MET A 225 -3.75 14.21 14.12
N LEU A 226 -4.06 12.94 14.35
CA LEU A 226 -5.43 12.46 14.53
C LEU A 226 -5.84 12.32 16.00
N ARG A 227 -4.89 12.15 16.92
CA ARG A 227 -5.16 12.01 18.37
C ARG A 227 -6.07 13.12 18.92
N HIS A 228 -5.86 14.35 18.45
CA HIS A 228 -6.60 15.54 18.89
C HIS A 228 -7.53 16.13 17.82
N ALA A 229 -7.76 15.43 16.70
CA ALA A 229 -8.62 15.92 15.64
C ALA A 229 -10.10 15.96 16.07
N PRO A 230 -10.94 16.87 15.57
CA PRO A 230 -12.38 16.91 15.88
C PRO A 230 -13.10 15.62 15.44
N LEU A 231 -14.24 15.29 16.07
CA LEU A 231 -15.01 14.06 15.79
C LEU A 231 -15.55 14.01 14.35
N HIS A 232 -15.93 15.17 13.84
CA HIS A 232 -16.34 15.35 12.46
C HIS A 232 -15.25 16.10 11.70
N PRO A 233 -15.02 15.78 10.42
CA PRO A 233 -14.22 16.63 9.56
C PRO A 233 -14.79 18.05 9.62
N LEU A 234 -13.91 19.06 9.72
CA LEU A 234 -14.31 20.46 9.92
C LEU A 234 -15.45 20.82 8.94
N PRO A 235 -16.57 21.37 9.42
CA PRO A 235 -17.67 21.73 8.55
C PRO A 235 -17.19 22.75 7.51
N ARG A 236 -17.70 22.62 6.29
CA ARG A 236 -17.55 23.60 5.22
C ARG A 236 -18.12 24.92 5.76
N LYS A 237 -17.27 25.81 6.26
CA LYS A 237 -17.67 27.22 6.44
C LYS A 237 -17.90 27.72 5.01
N GLY A 238 -19.17 27.88 4.66
CA GLY A 238 -19.61 28.52 3.42
C GLY A 238 -19.12 29.95 3.34
#